data_AF-A0A0B7NSA3-F1
#
_entry.id   AF-A0A0B7NSA3-F1
#
_cell.length_a   1.000
_cell.length_b   1.000
_cell.length_c   1.000
_cell.angle_alpha   90.00
_cell.angle_beta   90.00
_cell.angle_gamma   90.00
#
_symmetry.space_group_name_H-M   'P 1'
#
loop_
_entity.id
_entity.type
_entity.pdbx_description
1 polymer ?
#
loop_
_entity_poly.entity_id
_entity_poly.type
_entity_poly.pdbx_seq_one_letter_code
_entity_poly.pdbx_strand_id
1 'polypeptide(L)'
;MSHRKFEAPRHGHLGFGPRKRTRSHRGRVKAYPKDDAKKPVHMTAFMGYKAGMTHIVRDLERPGSKMHKKEIVEAVTVIEAPAMVVVGVVGYVETPRGLRSLTTVWAEHLSEEAKRRFYKNWYRSKKKAFTKYAQKYAEGAKDVTRELERIKKYCSVVRVIAHTQISKAKLHQRKAHLMEVQLNGGSIADKVEWAREHFEKEVTVGSIFEQDEMIDIIATTKGHGFEGVTARWGTKKLPRKTHRGLRKVACIGAWHPSRVMYSVARAGQRGYHRRTEINKKIYRIATGSDAKSGTTEYDLTEKPITPMGGFPHYGVVNDDFVMIKGCCAGSKKRVITLRKSLTVHTKRSALEKVSIKFIDTSSKFGHGRFQTAAEKHQFMGTLKKDI
;
A
#
# COMPACT_ATOMS: atom_id res chain seq x y z
N MET A 1 -38.10 21.74 -24.23
CA MET A 1 -36.73 21.17 -24.10
C MET A 1 -36.72 19.80 -24.76
N SER A 2 -35.74 19.50 -25.63
CA SER A 2 -35.60 18.15 -26.21
C SER A 2 -34.97 17.21 -25.18
N HIS A 3 -35.53 16.01 -25.04
CA HIS A 3 -34.84 14.93 -24.34
C HIS A 3 -33.62 14.46 -25.17
N ARG A 4 -32.68 13.77 -24.51
CA ARG A 4 -31.51 13.21 -25.19
C ARG A 4 -31.96 12.05 -26.08
N LYS A 5 -31.69 12.15 -27.39
CA LYS A 5 -32.15 11.17 -28.40
C LYS A 5 -31.77 9.71 -28.11
N PHE A 6 -30.54 9.46 -27.64
CA PHE A 6 -30.08 8.12 -27.26
C PHE A 6 -29.42 8.17 -25.89
N GLU A 7 -29.96 7.41 -24.95
CA GLU A 7 -29.43 7.32 -23.60
C GLU A 7 -28.09 6.61 -23.58
N ALA A 8 -27.21 7.05 -22.68
CA ALA A 8 -25.96 6.37 -22.40
C ALA A 8 -25.52 6.74 -20.98
N PRO A 9 -24.74 5.89 -20.31
CA PRO A 9 -24.24 6.17 -18.97
C PRO A 9 -23.39 7.44 -18.94
N ARG A 10 -23.29 8.02 -17.75
CA ARG A 10 -22.44 9.20 -17.50
C ARG A 10 -20.96 8.85 -17.69
N HIS A 11 -20.21 9.80 -18.25
CA HIS A 11 -18.74 9.71 -18.29
C HIS A 11 -18.13 10.02 -16.92
N GLY A 12 -17.72 8.96 -16.21
CA GLY A 12 -16.98 9.03 -14.96
C GLY A 12 -17.85 9.13 -13.70
N HIS A 13 -17.23 8.75 -12.58
CA HIS A 13 -17.90 8.61 -11.29
C HIS A 13 -17.75 9.88 -10.44
N LEU A 14 -18.87 10.49 -10.07
CA LEU A 14 -18.91 11.79 -9.37
C LEU A 14 -18.38 11.72 -7.92
N GLY A 15 -18.53 10.58 -7.24
CA GLY A 15 -17.95 10.37 -5.89
C GLY A 15 -16.42 10.41 -5.82
N PHE A 16 -15.73 10.42 -6.97
CA PHE A 16 -14.28 10.67 -7.03
C PHE A 16 -13.93 12.11 -7.46
N GLY A 17 -14.94 12.99 -7.55
CA GLY A 17 -14.78 14.44 -7.64
C GLY A 17 -14.67 15.10 -6.25
N PRO A 18 -14.07 16.29 -6.15
CA PRO A 18 -13.27 16.96 -7.17
C PRO A 18 -11.98 16.19 -7.46
N ARG A 19 -11.66 16.03 -8.76
CA ARG A 19 -10.47 15.31 -9.22
C ARG A 19 -9.21 16.18 -9.14
N LYS A 20 -8.75 16.43 -7.90
CA LYS A 20 -7.54 17.20 -7.55
C LYS A 20 -6.43 16.30 -7.02
N ARG A 21 -5.20 16.84 -6.96
CA ARG A 21 -4.05 16.15 -6.34
C ARG A 21 -4.34 15.89 -4.86
N THR A 22 -3.95 14.71 -4.37
CA THR A 22 -3.97 14.42 -2.93
C THR A 22 -2.94 15.28 -2.19
N ARG A 23 -3.28 15.70 -0.96
CA ARG A 23 -2.33 16.35 -0.05
C ARG A 23 -1.43 15.36 0.66
N SER A 24 -1.92 14.14 0.92
CA SER A 24 -1.15 13.09 1.58
C SER A 24 -0.51 12.19 0.54
N HIS A 25 0.82 12.12 0.56
CA HIS A 25 1.60 11.30 -0.37
C HIS A 25 1.46 9.80 -0.08
N ARG A 26 1.38 9.42 1.20
CA ARG A 26 1.10 8.05 1.64
C ARG A 26 -0.39 7.73 1.61
N GLY A 27 -0.73 6.45 1.63
CA GLY A 27 -2.09 5.98 1.80
C GLY A 27 -2.62 6.24 3.21
N ARG A 28 -3.17 7.43 3.48
CA ARG A 28 -3.84 7.69 4.78
C ARG A 28 -4.96 6.65 4.99
N VAL A 29 -5.07 5.99 6.12
CA VAL A 29 -6.25 5.17 6.45
C VAL A 29 -7.36 6.11 6.93
N LYS A 30 -8.62 5.91 6.48
CA LYS A 30 -9.78 6.72 6.91
C LYS A 30 -10.74 5.96 7.81
N ALA A 31 -10.76 4.65 7.67
CA ALA A 31 -11.52 3.72 8.50
C ALA A 31 -10.63 2.49 8.69
N TYR A 32 -10.55 2.00 9.91
CA TYR A 32 -9.92 0.71 10.23
C TYR A 32 -11.02 -0.36 10.27
N PRO A 33 -10.66 -1.66 10.21
CA PRO A 33 -11.62 -2.74 10.42
C PRO A 33 -12.38 -2.55 11.73
N LYS A 34 -13.61 -3.07 11.78
CA LYS A 34 -14.37 -3.09 13.02
C LYS A 34 -13.61 -3.89 14.07
N ASP A 35 -13.65 -3.39 15.29
CA ASP A 35 -12.98 -4.00 16.42
C ASP A 35 -13.80 -5.15 16.99
N ASP A 36 -13.12 -6.17 17.50
CA ASP A 36 -13.71 -7.37 18.10
C ASP A 36 -12.88 -7.75 19.32
N ALA A 37 -13.37 -7.37 20.51
CA ALA A 37 -12.66 -7.54 21.78
C ALA A 37 -12.37 -9.01 22.13
N LYS A 38 -13.05 -9.98 21.50
CA LYS A 38 -12.84 -11.42 21.75
C LYS A 38 -11.54 -11.94 21.11
N LYS A 39 -11.00 -11.22 20.13
CA LYS A 39 -9.75 -11.60 19.44
C LYS A 39 -8.53 -11.09 20.20
N PRO A 40 -7.36 -11.73 20.06
CA PRO A 40 -6.12 -11.18 20.58
C PRO A 40 -5.83 -9.81 19.97
N VAL A 41 -5.09 -8.98 20.71
CA VAL A 41 -4.66 -7.66 20.24
C VAL A 41 -3.79 -7.82 19.00
N HIS A 42 -4.13 -7.12 17.92
CA HIS A 42 -3.40 -7.17 16.66
C HIS A 42 -3.40 -5.83 15.92
N MET A 43 -2.36 -5.61 15.11
CA MET A 43 -2.29 -4.48 14.20
C MET A 43 -3.18 -4.70 12.97
N THR A 44 -3.71 -3.61 12.42
CA THR A 44 -4.71 -3.65 11.33
C THR A 44 -4.20 -3.16 9.98
N ALA A 45 -2.98 -2.61 9.93
CA ALA A 45 -2.39 -2.04 8.72
C ALA A 45 -0.86 -2.03 8.78
N PHE A 46 -0.24 -1.98 7.60
CA PHE A 46 1.21 -1.95 7.40
C PHE A 46 1.59 -1.01 6.23
N MET A 47 2.86 -0.65 6.09
CA MET A 47 3.38 0.11 4.95
C MET A 47 4.49 -0.67 4.24
N GLY A 48 4.36 -0.78 2.92
CA GLY A 48 5.40 -1.30 2.04
C GLY A 48 5.66 -0.37 0.85
N TYR A 49 6.51 -0.79 -0.07
CA TYR A 49 6.92 -0.06 -1.26
C TYR A 49 6.69 -0.91 -2.50
N LYS A 50 6.07 -0.31 -3.52
CA LYS A 50 5.82 -1.01 -4.78
C LYS A 50 7.14 -1.31 -5.50
N ALA A 51 7.54 -2.58 -5.54
CA ALA A 51 8.76 -3.01 -6.24
C ALA A 51 8.51 -3.11 -7.75
N GLY A 52 7.62 -4.02 -8.14
CA GLY A 52 7.32 -4.29 -9.54
C GLY A 52 6.19 -5.28 -9.71
N MET A 53 6.07 -5.81 -10.91
CA MET A 53 5.06 -6.80 -11.27
C MET A 53 5.72 -7.97 -11.98
N THR A 54 5.14 -9.13 -11.81
CA THR A 54 5.47 -10.35 -12.56
C THR A 54 4.19 -11.13 -12.83
N HIS A 55 4.29 -12.37 -13.29
CA HIS A 55 3.18 -13.30 -13.37
C HIS A 55 3.50 -14.59 -12.62
N ILE A 56 2.44 -15.30 -12.27
CA ILE A 56 2.51 -16.63 -11.65
C ILE A 56 1.68 -17.63 -12.45
N VAL A 57 2.00 -18.91 -12.31
CA VAL A 57 1.09 -20.01 -12.61
C VAL A 57 0.58 -20.58 -11.30
N ARG A 58 -0.71 -20.87 -11.23
CA ARG A 58 -1.35 -21.55 -10.10
C ARG A 58 -2.45 -22.47 -10.57
N ASP A 59 -2.75 -23.48 -9.77
CA ASP A 59 -3.98 -24.24 -9.97
C ASP A 59 -5.18 -23.44 -9.45
N LEU A 60 -6.25 -23.41 -10.24
CA LEU A 60 -7.51 -22.81 -9.83
C LEU A 60 -8.44 -23.86 -9.23
N GLU A 61 -8.52 -23.89 -7.91
CA GLU A 61 -9.48 -24.74 -7.20
C GLU A 61 -10.76 -23.97 -6.88
N ARG A 62 -11.60 -23.78 -7.91
CA ARG A 62 -12.92 -23.16 -7.75
C ARG A 62 -14.04 -23.96 -8.40
N PRO A 63 -14.73 -24.85 -7.66
CA PRO A 63 -15.88 -25.60 -8.18
C PRO A 63 -16.94 -24.67 -8.80
N GLY A 64 -17.35 -25.00 -10.02
CA GLY A 64 -18.27 -24.20 -10.85
C GLY A 64 -17.59 -23.23 -11.82
N SER A 65 -16.26 -23.06 -11.75
CA SER A 65 -15.48 -22.33 -12.77
C SER A 65 -15.17 -23.23 -13.97
N LYS A 66 -15.23 -22.68 -15.20
CA LYS A 66 -14.72 -23.37 -16.41
C LYS A 66 -13.23 -23.72 -16.33
N MET A 67 -12.51 -23.00 -15.46
CA MET A 67 -11.08 -23.16 -15.21
C MET A 67 -10.80 -23.97 -13.93
N HIS A 68 -11.81 -24.63 -13.33
CA HIS A 68 -11.58 -25.46 -12.15
C HIS A 68 -10.60 -26.60 -12.46
N LYS A 69 -9.63 -26.83 -11.57
CA LYS A 69 -8.54 -27.82 -11.73
C LYS A 69 -7.71 -27.61 -13.00
N LYS A 70 -7.65 -26.38 -13.49
CA LYS A 70 -6.75 -25.98 -14.57
C LYS A 70 -5.72 -24.99 -14.05
N GLU A 71 -4.56 -25.02 -14.68
CA GLU A 71 -3.54 -24.02 -14.48
C GLU A 71 -3.97 -22.70 -15.10
N ILE A 72 -3.79 -21.62 -14.35
CA ILE A 72 -4.04 -20.27 -14.82
C ILE A 72 -2.81 -19.40 -14.59
N VAL A 73 -2.57 -18.52 -15.55
CA VAL A 73 -1.57 -17.45 -15.42
C VAL A 73 -2.25 -16.21 -14.87
N GLU A 74 -1.69 -15.64 -13.80
CA GLU A 74 -2.18 -14.40 -13.25
C GLU A 74 -1.06 -13.38 -13.05
N ALA A 75 -1.34 -12.13 -13.39
CA ALA A 75 -0.45 -11.01 -13.08
C ALA A 75 -0.45 -10.75 -11.57
N VAL A 76 0.73 -10.43 -11.02
CA VAL A 76 0.94 -10.14 -9.61
C VAL A 76 1.77 -8.87 -9.44
N THR A 77 1.62 -8.21 -8.29
CA THR A 77 2.50 -7.12 -7.88
C THR A 77 3.29 -7.55 -6.65
N VAL A 78 4.59 -7.26 -6.66
CA VAL A 78 5.47 -7.44 -5.50
C VAL A 78 5.59 -6.11 -4.77
N ILE A 79 5.31 -6.14 -3.46
CA ILE A 79 5.44 -5.00 -2.56
C ILE A 79 6.48 -5.39 -1.51
N GLU A 80 7.65 -4.77 -1.54
CA GLU A 80 8.65 -4.93 -0.49
C GLU A 80 8.15 -4.24 0.78
N ALA A 81 8.21 -4.93 1.89
CA ALA A 81 7.56 -4.61 3.15
C ALA A 81 8.57 -4.80 4.30
N PRO A 82 9.64 -3.96 4.36
CA PRO A 82 10.57 -4.01 5.48
C PRO A 82 9.83 -3.81 6.79
N ALA A 83 10.35 -4.42 7.87
CA ALA A 83 9.75 -4.32 9.19
C ALA A 83 9.47 -2.86 9.59
N MET A 84 8.36 -2.66 10.31
CA MET A 84 8.00 -1.37 10.86
C MET A 84 8.36 -1.33 12.34
N VAL A 85 8.90 -0.21 12.80
CA VAL A 85 9.23 -0.03 14.22
C VAL A 85 8.09 0.74 14.90
N VAL A 86 7.57 0.19 15.99
CA VAL A 86 6.58 0.88 16.83
C VAL A 86 7.31 1.85 17.75
N VAL A 87 6.91 3.13 17.75
CA VAL A 87 7.61 4.22 18.46
C VAL A 87 6.69 5.05 19.35
N GLY A 88 5.44 4.67 19.48
CA GLY A 88 4.51 5.35 20.37
C GLY A 88 3.09 4.82 20.27
N VAL A 89 2.20 5.39 21.08
CA VAL A 89 0.77 5.09 21.14
C VAL A 89 -0.03 6.38 21.30
N VAL A 90 -1.20 6.41 20.68
CA VAL A 90 -2.18 7.50 20.75
C VAL A 90 -3.48 6.93 21.27
N GLY A 91 -3.99 7.52 22.35
CA GLY A 91 -5.32 7.26 22.85
C GLY A 91 -6.34 8.22 22.23
N TYR A 92 -7.49 7.71 21.84
CA TYR A 92 -8.62 8.48 21.33
C TYR A 92 -9.83 8.33 22.24
N VAL A 93 -10.41 9.46 22.61
CA VAL A 93 -11.67 9.54 23.36
C VAL A 93 -12.81 9.75 22.36
N GLU A 94 -13.90 9.03 22.57
CA GLU A 94 -15.14 9.28 21.86
C GLU A 94 -15.87 10.48 22.47
N THR A 95 -16.14 11.47 21.63
CA THR A 95 -16.91 12.65 22.01
C THR A 95 -18.14 12.75 21.11
N PRO A 96 -19.17 13.53 21.48
CA PRO A 96 -20.33 13.76 20.61
C PRO A 96 -19.97 14.33 19.21
N ARG A 97 -18.77 14.92 19.05
CA ARG A 97 -18.26 15.45 17.77
C ARG A 97 -17.37 14.44 17.01
N GLY A 98 -17.23 13.22 17.52
CA GLY A 98 -16.36 12.17 17.00
C GLY A 98 -15.13 11.91 17.85
N LEU A 99 -14.17 11.15 17.30
CA LEU A 99 -12.93 10.78 18.00
C LEU A 99 -11.99 11.98 18.13
N ARG A 100 -11.52 12.23 19.36
CA ARG A 100 -10.49 13.24 19.67
C ARG A 100 -9.27 12.56 20.28
N SER A 101 -8.08 12.90 19.81
CA SER A 101 -6.83 12.43 20.43
C SER A 101 -6.75 12.98 21.86
N LEU A 102 -6.62 12.09 22.84
CA LEU A 102 -6.43 12.46 24.24
C LEU A 102 -4.97 12.84 24.45
N THR A 103 -4.07 11.86 24.34
CA THR A 103 -2.62 12.03 24.51
C THR A 103 -1.85 11.10 23.57
N THR A 104 -0.58 11.42 23.38
CA THR A 104 0.37 10.63 22.61
C THR A 104 1.57 10.35 23.48
N VAL A 105 1.86 9.07 23.66
CA VAL A 105 3.04 8.59 24.38
C VAL A 105 4.01 8.07 23.33
N TRP A 106 5.23 8.58 23.33
CA TRP A 106 6.32 8.09 22.48
C TRP A 106 7.23 7.17 23.28
N ALA A 107 7.98 6.31 22.58
CA ALA A 107 9.06 5.52 23.14
C ALA A 107 10.28 6.39 23.51
N GLU A 108 11.27 5.79 24.18
CA GLU A 108 12.44 6.49 24.68
C GLU A 108 13.42 6.84 23.55
N HIS A 109 13.78 5.84 22.75
CA HIS A 109 14.76 5.94 21.69
C HIS A 109 14.11 5.90 20.30
N LEU A 110 14.03 7.07 19.67
CA LEU A 110 13.64 7.18 18.28
C LEU A 110 14.85 7.17 17.34
N SER A 111 14.77 6.30 16.32
CA SER A 111 15.76 6.22 15.23
C SER A 111 15.94 7.55 14.49
N GLU A 112 17.11 7.74 13.88
CA GLU A 112 17.39 8.92 13.07
C GLU A 112 16.38 9.09 11.92
N GLU A 113 16.03 7.99 11.25
CA GLU A 113 15.11 8.01 10.10
C GLU A 113 13.72 8.51 10.49
N ALA A 114 13.25 8.15 11.69
CA ALA A 114 12.01 8.65 12.26
C ALA A 114 12.13 10.15 12.61
N LYS A 115 13.22 10.56 13.28
CA LYS A 115 13.49 11.97 13.62
C LYS A 115 13.55 12.87 12.38
N ARG A 116 14.06 12.38 11.24
CA ARG A 116 14.02 13.09 9.95
C ARG A 116 12.60 13.47 9.51
N ARG A 117 11.55 12.83 10.01
CA ARG A 117 10.16 13.20 9.69
C ARG A 117 9.80 14.60 10.17
N PHE A 118 10.41 15.06 11.28
CA PHE A 118 10.16 16.36 11.91
C PHE A 118 10.96 17.52 11.33
N TYR A 119 11.90 17.24 10.42
CA TYR A 119 12.71 18.27 9.74
C TYR A 119 12.43 18.30 8.24
N LYS A 120 12.51 19.51 7.65
CA LYS A 120 12.60 19.67 6.19
C LYS A 120 14.03 19.43 5.70
N ASN A 121 15.01 20.04 6.37
CA ASN A 121 16.43 19.86 6.08
C ASN A 121 17.13 19.30 7.33
N TRP A 122 17.46 18.00 7.28
CA TRP A 122 18.10 17.31 8.40
C TRP A 122 19.55 17.76 8.63
N TYR A 123 20.31 17.91 7.54
CA TYR A 123 21.73 18.22 7.58
C TYR A 123 22.03 19.57 8.26
N ARG A 124 21.24 20.61 7.95
CA ARG A 124 21.41 21.96 8.54
C ARG A 124 20.80 22.10 9.94
N SER A 125 20.11 21.09 10.46
CA SER A 125 19.41 21.18 11.74
C SER A 125 20.33 20.80 12.90
N LYS A 126 20.06 21.34 14.10
CA LYS A 126 20.70 20.91 15.36
C LYS A 126 20.19 19.54 15.86
N LYS A 127 19.26 18.90 15.14
CA LYS A 127 18.71 17.55 15.40
C LYS A 127 18.14 17.34 16.81
N LYS A 128 17.57 18.39 17.43
CA LYS A 128 17.03 18.39 18.81
C LYS A 128 15.65 17.74 18.99
N ALA A 129 15.17 16.94 18.04
CA ALA A 129 13.85 16.32 18.16
C ALA A 129 13.91 15.19 19.20
N PHE A 130 12.94 15.18 20.13
CA PHE A 130 12.83 14.20 21.22
C PHE A 130 13.96 14.22 22.27
N THR A 131 14.90 15.16 22.24
CA THR A 131 15.99 15.19 23.25
C THR A 131 15.47 15.42 24.67
N LYS A 132 14.53 16.37 24.85
CA LYS A 132 13.86 16.61 26.14
C LYS A 132 12.88 15.50 26.52
N TYR A 133 12.36 14.78 25.51
CA TYR A 133 11.40 13.70 25.77
C TYR A 133 12.11 12.46 26.31
N ALA A 134 13.29 12.12 25.77
CA ALA A 134 14.13 11.05 26.30
C ALA A 134 14.54 11.29 27.76
N GLN A 135 14.78 12.55 28.16
CA GLN A 135 15.08 12.89 29.56
C GLN A 135 13.97 12.46 30.54
N LYS A 136 12.70 12.44 30.12
CA LYS A 136 11.59 11.98 30.96
C LYS A 136 11.69 10.50 31.34
N TYR A 137 12.34 9.69 30.51
CA TYR A 137 12.59 8.28 30.80
C TYR A 137 13.73 8.13 31.82
N ALA A 138 14.81 8.92 31.66
CA ALA A 138 15.90 8.97 32.63
C ALA A 138 15.45 9.40 34.03
N GLU A 139 14.43 10.27 34.12
CA GLU A 139 13.81 10.71 35.38
C GLU A 139 12.76 9.73 35.94
N GLY A 140 12.78 8.47 35.49
CA GLY A 140 11.96 7.38 36.02
C GLY A 140 10.60 7.18 35.33
N ALA A 141 10.38 7.77 34.15
CA ALA A 141 9.22 7.55 33.28
C ALA A 141 7.83 7.75 33.93
N LYS A 142 7.74 8.44 35.08
CA LYS A 142 6.48 8.64 35.84
C LYS A 142 5.40 9.31 34.99
N ASP A 143 5.79 10.35 34.26
CA ASP A 143 4.93 11.07 33.32
C ASP A 143 4.37 10.14 32.23
N VAL A 144 5.20 9.25 31.69
CA VAL A 144 4.86 8.31 30.63
C VAL A 144 3.87 7.28 31.13
N THR A 145 4.13 6.67 32.28
CA THR A 145 3.25 5.70 32.91
C THR A 145 1.89 6.33 33.24
N ARG A 146 1.86 7.55 33.79
CA ARG A 146 0.62 8.30 34.03
C ARG A 146 -0.17 8.51 32.75
N GLU A 147 0.48 8.87 31.64
CA GLU A 147 -0.21 9.06 30.37
C GLU A 147 -0.75 7.74 29.78
N LEU A 148 -0.03 6.63 29.93
CA LEU A 148 -0.53 5.31 29.54
C LEU A 148 -1.77 4.92 30.37
N GLU A 149 -1.77 5.16 31.68
CA GLU A 149 -2.94 4.95 32.55
C GLU A 149 -4.13 5.84 32.16
N ARG A 150 -3.89 7.09 31.77
CA ARG A 150 -4.94 7.98 31.22
C ARG A 150 -5.55 7.41 29.95
N ILE A 151 -4.75 6.80 29.08
CA ILE A 151 -5.26 6.10 27.89
C ILE A 151 -6.13 4.91 28.31
N LYS A 152 -5.65 4.07 29.24
CA LYS A 152 -6.40 2.91 29.77
C LYS A 152 -7.76 3.33 30.33
N LYS A 153 -7.82 4.46 31.04
CA LYS A 153 -9.03 4.94 31.73
C LYS A 153 -10.07 5.59 30.82
N TYR A 154 -9.65 6.44 29.88
CA TYR A 154 -10.57 7.35 29.18
C TYR A 154 -10.75 7.05 27.69
N CYS A 155 -9.86 6.29 27.05
CA CYS A 155 -9.88 6.13 25.59
C CYS A 155 -10.74 4.94 25.16
N SER A 156 -11.47 5.11 24.06
CA SER A 156 -12.22 4.04 23.39
C SER A 156 -11.45 3.40 22.24
N VAL A 157 -10.46 4.11 21.69
CA VAL A 157 -9.63 3.60 20.58
C VAL A 157 -8.16 3.86 20.88
N VAL A 158 -7.34 2.83 20.65
CA VAL A 158 -5.88 2.88 20.82
C VAL A 158 -5.21 2.68 19.46
N ARG A 159 -4.25 3.53 19.12
CA ARG A 159 -3.46 3.40 17.89
C ARG A 159 -1.98 3.48 18.20
N VAL A 160 -1.20 2.56 17.66
CA VAL A 160 0.26 2.66 17.70
C VAL A 160 0.76 3.61 16.63
N ILE A 161 1.80 4.38 16.94
CA ILE A 161 2.59 5.12 15.97
C ILE A 161 3.73 4.22 15.55
N ALA A 162 3.77 3.88 14.28
CA ALA A 162 4.82 3.05 13.71
C ALA A 162 5.48 3.75 12.52
N HIS A 163 6.78 3.52 12.33
CA HIS A 163 7.51 4.02 11.17
C HIS A 163 8.09 2.91 10.32
N THR A 164 8.16 3.16 9.01
CA THR A 164 8.92 2.32 8.07
C THR A 164 10.42 2.45 8.31
N GLN A 165 11.18 1.41 7.99
CA GLN A 165 12.65 1.49 7.87
C GLN A 165 13.01 1.63 6.38
N ILE A 166 13.34 2.85 5.95
CA ILE A 166 13.49 3.15 4.51
C ILE A 166 14.90 2.86 3.99
N SER A 167 15.90 2.84 4.87
CA SER A 167 17.25 2.33 4.55
C SER A 167 17.23 0.89 4.08
N LYS A 168 16.42 0.04 4.72
CA LYS A 168 16.28 -1.38 4.38
C LYS A 168 15.79 -1.58 2.93
N ALA A 169 14.79 -0.80 2.51
CA ALA A 169 14.29 -0.76 1.12
C ALA A 169 15.28 -0.15 0.08
N LYS A 170 16.47 0.32 0.50
CA LYS A 170 17.53 0.91 -0.35
C LYS A 170 17.04 1.99 -1.34
N LEU A 171 16.04 2.78 -0.93
CA LEU A 171 15.53 3.90 -1.72
C LEU A 171 16.35 5.18 -1.47
N HIS A 172 16.36 6.10 -2.43
CA HIS A 172 17.03 7.40 -2.27
C HIS A 172 16.52 8.21 -1.07
N GLN A 173 15.24 8.07 -0.73
CA GLN A 173 14.64 8.76 0.41
C GLN A 173 15.13 8.12 1.72
N ARG A 174 15.78 8.91 2.59
CA ARG A 174 16.21 8.48 3.94
C ARG A 174 15.22 8.80 5.07
N LYS A 175 14.09 9.42 4.74
CA LYS A 175 13.09 9.92 5.71
C LYS A 175 11.99 8.87 5.91
N ALA A 176 11.91 8.24 7.08
CA ALA A 176 10.90 7.24 7.38
C ALA A 176 9.47 7.79 7.36
N HIS A 177 8.49 7.00 6.95
CA HIS A 177 7.07 7.34 7.01
C HIS A 177 6.47 6.94 8.37
N LEU A 178 5.93 7.90 9.12
CA LEU A 178 5.25 7.66 10.41
C LEU A 178 3.74 7.49 10.25
N MET A 179 3.13 6.35 10.53
CA MET A 179 1.67 6.17 10.48
C MET A 179 1.12 5.79 11.84
N GLU A 180 -0.14 6.15 12.08
CA GLU A 180 -0.94 5.51 13.12
C GLU A 180 -1.50 4.20 12.54
N VAL A 181 -1.47 3.13 13.34
CA VAL A 181 -2.13 1.86 13.07
C VAL A 181 -3.05 1.57 14.25
N GLN A 182 -4.33 1.32 14.00
CA GLN A 182 -5.26 0.98 15.06
C GLN A 182 -5.01 -0.44 15.56
N LEU A 183 -4.99 -0.60 16.88
CA LEU A 183 -5.01 -1.91 17.52
C LEU A 183 -6.46 -2.34 17.72
N ASN A 184 -6.78 -3.54 17.25
CA ASN A 184 -8.06 -4.20 17.46
C ASN A 184 -7.84 -5.48 18.29
N GLY A 185 -8.87 -5.99 18.94
CA GLY A 185 -8.79 -7.14 19.84
C GLY A 185 -8.54 -6.73 21.30
N GLY A 186 -8.95 -7.59 22.23
CA GLY A 186 -8.79 -7.39 23.68
C GLY A 186 -9.50 -6.16 24.25
N SER A 187 -9.28 -5.93 25.54
CA SER A 187 -9.70 -4.71 26.22
C SER A 187 -8.81 -3.52 25.87
N ILE A 188 -9.21 -2.31 26.25
CA ILE A 188 -8.36 -1.11 26.09
C ILE A 188 -7.06 -1.24 26.89
N ALA A 189 -7.11 -1.87 28.07
CA ALA A 189 -5.92 -2.09 28.89
C ALA A 189 -4.92 -3.00 28.17
N ASP A 190 -5.41 -4.11 27.58
CA ASP A 190 -4.59 -5.07 26.83
C ASP A 190 -3.94 -4.39 25.62
N LYS A 191 -4.67 -3.52 24.91
CA LYS A 191 -4.12 -2.76 23.78
C LYS A 191 -3.01 -1.80 24.18
N VAL A 192 -3.15 -1.14 25.33
CA VAL A 192 -2.12 -0.22 25.83
C VAL A 192 -0.89 -1.01 26.27
N GLU A 193 -1.07 -2.16 26.91
CA GLU A 193 0.04 -3.00 27.34
C GLU A 193 0.78 -3.58 26.14
N TRP A 194 0.05 -4.13 25.17
CA TRP A 194 0.61 -4.57 23.89
C TRP A 194 1.42 -3.45 23.23
N ALA A 195 0.88 -2.24 23.17
CA ALA A 195 1.59 -1.10 22.59
C ALA A 195 2.90 -0.79 23.33
N ARG A 196 2.88 -0.80 24.67
CA ARG A 196 4.06 -0.55 25.51
C ARG A 196 5.12 -1.62 25.31
N GLU A 197 4.74 -2.89 25.32
CA GLU A 197 5.64 -4.03 25.10
C GLU A 197 6.31 -4.00 23.72
N HIS A 198 5.64 -3.41 22.73
CA HIS A 198 6.14 -3.30 21.36
C HIS A 198 6.91 -2.01 21.08
N PHE A 199 7.09 -1.11 22.06
CA PHE A 199 7.93 0.07 21.85
C PHE A 199 9.36 -0.33 21.45
N GLU A 200 9.85 0.32 20.40
CA GLU A 200 11.18 0.15 19.81
C GLU A 200 11.41 -1.22 19.16
N LYS A 201 10.38 -2.08 19.14
CA LYS A 201 10.42 -3.39 18.50
C LYS A 201 10.00 -3.30 17.03
N GLU A 202 10.58 -4.20 16.25
CA GLU A 202 10.23 -4.43 14.86
C GLU A 202 8.99 -5.33 14.74
N VAL A 203 8.04 -4.92 13.91
CA VAL A 203 6.85 -5.68 13.53
C VAL A 203 7.00 -6.04 12.06
N THR A 204 7.00 -7.35 11.76
CA THR A 204 7.10 -7.87 10.39
C THR A 204 5.74 -7.92 9.73
N VAL A 205 5.71 -7.95 8.39
CA VAL A 205 4.45 -8.01 7.65
C VAL A 205 3.69 -9.33 7.88
N GLY A 206 4.42 -10.43 8.10
CA GLY A 206 3.85 -11.76 8.38
C GLY A 206 3.19 -11.87 9.75
N SER A 207 3.50 -10.98 10.70
CA SER A 207 2.78 -10.91 11.99
C SER A 207 1.40 -10.25 11.89
N ILE A 208 1.11 -9.58 10.78
CA ILE A 208 -0.14 -8.81 10.57
C ILE A 208 -1.02 -9.48 9.53
N PHE A 209 -0.42 -9.93 8.43
CA PHE A 209 -1.13 -10.51 7.31
C PHE A 209 -0.73 -11.95 7.11
N GLU A 210 -1.70 -12.74 6.67
CA GLU A 210 -1.50 -14.14 6.35
C GLU A 210 -1.50 -14.37 4.83
N GLN A 211 -0.86 -15.46 4.40
CA GLN A 211 -1.05 -15.95 3.03
C GLN A 211 -2.53 -16.27 2.82
N ASP A 212 -3.02 -16.05 1.60
CA ASP A 212 -4.43 -16.20 1.25
C ASP A 212 -5.39 -15.23 1.96
N GLU A 213 -4.91 -14.23 2.71
CA GLU A 213 -5.79 -13.18 3.22
C GLU A 213 -6.22 -12.21 2.11
N MET A 214 -7.42 -11.65 2.25
CA MET A 214 -7.90 -10.53 1.44
C MET A 214 -7.63 -9.21 2.15
N ILE A 215 -6.89 -8.33 1.47
CA ILE A 215 -6.49 -7.04 2.01
C ILE A 215 -6.95 -5.88 1.13
N ASP A 216 -6.89 -4.69 1.70
CA ASP A 216 -7.12 -3.43 1.01
C ASP A 216 -5.82 -2.67 0.83
N ILE A 217 -5.65 -2.07 -0.35
CA ILE A 217 -4.49 -1.28 -0.72
C ILE A 217 -4.89 0.18 -0.77
N ILE A 218 -4.20 1.00 0.02
CA ILE A 218 -4.39 2.44 0.02
C ILE A 218 -3.11 3.10 -0.49
N ALA A 219 -3.23 3.79 -1.62
CA ALA A 219 -2.08 4.45 -2.24
C ALA A 219 -2.49 5.69 -3.04
N THR A 220 -1.48 6.47 -3.40
CA THR A 220 -1.64 7.56 -4.36
C THR A 220 -1.42 7.01 -5.77
N THR A 221 -2.29 7.35 -6.72
CA THR A 221 -2.18 6.96 -8.15
C THR A 221 -1.04 7.68 -8.87
N LYS A 222 -0.52 7.14 -9.98
CA LYS A 222 0.51 7.83 -10.79
C LYS A 222 -0.04 9.20 -11.23
N GLY A 223 0.80 10.23 -11.18
CA GLY A 223 0.44 11.56 -11.67
C GLY A 223 0.55 11.60 -13.19
N HIS A 224 -0.44 12.20 -13.85
CA HIS A 224 -0.43 12.44 -15.29
C HIS A 224 -0.52 13.93 -15.64
N GLY A 225 -0.45 14.81 -14.64
CA GLY A 225 -0.49 16.27 -14.84
C GLY A 225 -1.87 16.77 -15.28
N PHE A 226 -1.87 17.90 -16.00
CA PHE A 226 -3.06 18.50 -16.59
C PHE A 226 -3.44 17.74 -17.87
N GLU A 227 -4.66 17.26 -17.94
CA GLU A 227 -5.14 16.38 -19.02
C GLU A 227 -6.46 16.88 -19.58
N GLY A 228 -6.64 16.67 -20.90
CA GLY A 228 -7.87 17.00 -21.60
C GLY A 228 -9.06 16.13 -21.18
N VAL A 229 -10.27 16.55 -21.55
CA VAL A 229 -11.52 15.85 -21.19
C VAL A 229 -11.55 14.38 -21.61
N THR A 230 -11.00 14.05 -22.77
CA THR A 230 -10.96 12.69 -23.29
C THR A 230 -10.11 11.76 -22.42
N ALA A 231 -8.86 12.11 -22.12
CA ALA A 231 -7.99 11.27 -21.28
C ALA A 231 -8.41 11.28 -19.80
N ARG A 232 -8.95 12.41 -19.32
CA ARG A 232 -9.38 12.56 -17.94
C ARG A 232 -10.67 11.80 -17.65
N TRP A 233 -11.68 11.93 -18.50
CA TRP A 233 -13.05 11.45 -18.25
C TRP A 233 -13.51 10.33 -19.19
N GLY A 234 -12.74 9.99 -20.22
CA GLY A 234 -13.12 8.97 -21.19
C GLY A 234 -14.25 9.42 -22.13
N THR A 235 -14.39 10.72 -22.38
CA THR A 235 -15.41 11.24 -23.30
C THR A 235 -15.11 10.83 -24.73
N LYS A 236 -16.16 10.51 -25.51
CA LYS A 236 -16.01 10.23 -26.95
C LYS A 236 -15.42 11.45 -27.66
N LYS A 237 -14.46 11.22 -28.57
CA LYS A 237 -13.91 12.28 -29.44
C LYS A 237 -14.98 12.72 -30.44
N LEU A 238 -14.99 14.00 -30.79
CA LEU A 238 -15.86 14.54 -31.83
C LEU A 238 -15.41 14.09 -33.24
N PRO A 239 -16.25 14.22 -34.28
CA PRO A 239 -15.87 13.90 -35.65
C PRO A 239 -14.60 14.63 -36.09
N ARG A 240 -13.81 14.00 -36.99
CA ARG A 240 -12.52 14.52 -37.45
C ARG A 240 -12.60 15.93 -38.03
N LYS A 241 -13.70 16.26 -38.72
CA LYS A 241 -13.95 17.56 -39.37
C LYS A 241 -14.39 18.68 -38.40
N THR A 242 -14.38 18.45 -37.09
CA THR A 242 -14.85 19.45 -36.12
C THR A 242 -13.88 20.64 -36.05
N HIS A 243 -14.39 21.84 -36.32
CA HIS A 243 -13.63 23.07 -36.16
C HIS A 243 -13.25 23.34 -34.69
N ARG A 244 -12.06 23.92 -34.46
CA ARG A 244 -11.46 24.16 -33.13
C ARG A 244 -11.21 22.86 -32.32
N GLY A 245 -10.91 21.76 -33.00
CA GLY A 245 -10.41 20.52 -32.41
C GLY A 245 -11.47 19.52 -31.94
N LEU A 246 -11.11 18.24 -31.98
CA LEU A 246 -12.01 17.11 -31.71
C LEU A 246 -11.93 16.52 -30.30
N ARG A 247 -10.92 16.90 -29.50
CA ARG A 247 -10.67 16.35 -28.15
C ARG A 247 -11.31 17.21 -27.05
N LYS A 248 -12.57 17.61 -27.25
CA LYS A 248 -13.36 18.47 -26.37
C LYS A 248 -14.76 17.88 -26.14
N VAL A 249 -15.48 18.42 -25.16
CA VAL A 249 -16.93 18.19 -25.03
C VAL A 249 -17.63 19.27 -25.83
N ALA A 250 -18.60 18.91 -26.68
CA ALA A 250 -19.31 19.86 -27.53
C ALA A 250 -20.27 20.75 -26.74
N CYS A 251 -21.16 20.15 -25.96
CA CYS A 251 -22.13 20.86 -25.12
C CYS A 251 -21.71 20.80 -23.64
N ILE A 252 -21.46 21.96 -23.03
CA ILE A 252 -21.06 22.09 -21.61
C ILE A 252 -22.26 22.28 -20.65
N GLY A 253 -23.48 22.35 -21.17
CA GLY A 253 -24.71 22.57 -20.43
C GLY A 253 -25.81 23.08 -21.34
N ALA A 254 -27.07 22.92 -20.91
CA ALA A 254 -28.19 23.62 -21.52
C ALA A 254 -28.13 25.13 -21.18
N TRP A 255 -29.01 25.94 -21.79
CA TRP A 255 -29.11 27.36 -21.49
C TRP A 255 -29.43 27.60 -20.01
N HIS A 256 -30.46 26.92 -19.51
CA HIS A 256 -30.88 26.98 -18.10
C HIS A 256 -30.47 25.68 -17.40
N PRO A 257 -29.83 25.72 -16.22
CA PRO A 257 -29.44 26.90 -15.45
C PRO A 257 -28.23 27.65 -16.07
N SER A 258 -28.13 28.96 -15.82
CA SER A 258 -27.07 29.86 -16.32
C SER A 258 -25.70 29.64 -15.67
N ARG A 259 -25.30 28.38 -15.49
CA ARG A 259 -24.02 27.95 -14.93
C ARG A 259 -23.65 26.54 -15.40
N VAL A 260 -22.36 26.29 -15.55
CA VAL A 260 -21.86 24.94 -15.84
C VAL A 260 -21.97 24.08 -14.58
N MET A 261 -22.68 22.95 -14.68
CA MET A 261 -22.79 22.03 -13.55
C MET A 261 -21.46 21.33 -13.26
N TYR A 262 -21.17 21.06 -11.98
CA TYR A 262 -19.96 20.35 -11.55
C TYR A 262 -19.85 18.92 -12.11
N SER A 263 -20.98 18.35 -12.55
CA SER A 263 -21.09 17.03 -13.13
C SER A 263 -20.55 16.95 -14.57
N VAL A 264 -20.38 18.10 -15.23
CA VAL A 264 -19.89 18.17 -16.62
C VAL A 264 -18.40 17.90 -16.66
N ALA A 265 -17.98 17.01 -17.55
CA ALA A 265 -16.58 16.67 -17.73
C ALA A 265 -15.76 17.86 -18.24
N ARG A 266 -14.74 18.27 -17.49
CA ARG A 266 -13.81 19.35 -17.84
C ARG A 266 -12.36 18.87 -17.81
N ALA A 267 -11.48 19.56 -18.55
CA ALA A 267 -10.03 19.34 -18.49
C ALA A 267 -9.49 19.67 -17.08
N GLY A 268 -8.30 19.15 -16.75
CA GLY A 268 -7.64 19.42 -15.48
C GLY A 268 -6.78 18.26 -15.00
N GLN A 269 -6.40 18.28 -13.72
CA GLN A 269 -5.55 17.25 -13.14
C GLN A 269 -6.11 15.83 -13.33
N ARG A 270 -5.24 14.91 -13.79
CA ARG A 270 -5.46 13.47 -13.80
C ARG A 270 -4.36 12.74 -13.05
N GLY A 271 -4.76 11.79 -12.21
CA GLY A 271 -3.82 11.04 -11.40
C GLY A 271 -3.28 11.85 -10.22
N TYR A 272 -2.43 11.22 -9.42
CA TYR A 272 -2.02 11.72 -8.11
C TYR A 272 -3.20 11.90 -7.14
N HIS A 273 -4.21 11.04 -7.27
CA HIS A 273 -5.33 10.93 -6.34
C HIS A 273 -5.10 9.77 -5.37
N ARG A 274 -5.57 9.91 -4.13
CA ARG A 274 -5.66 8.78 -3.21
C ARG A 274 -6.75 7.81 -3.66
N ARG A 275 -6.44 6.52 -3.65
CA ARG A 275 -7.39 5.43 -3.88
C ARG A 275 -7.27 4.39 -2.77
N THR A 276 -8.38 3.73 -2.49
CA THR A 276 -8.46 2.52 -1.70
C THR A 276 -8.98 1.46 -2.66
N GLU A 277 -8.10 0.56 -3.08
CA GLU A 277 -8.46 -0.62 -3.85
C GLU A 277 -8.75 -1.74 -2.87
N ILE A 278 -9.96 -2.25 -2.89
CA ILE A 278 -10.40 -3.29 -1.95
C ILE A 278 -10.16 -4.69 -2.53
N ASN A 279 -10.15 -5.69 -1.65
CA ASN A 279 -10.26 -7.10 -2.02
C ASN A 279 -9.09 -7.61 -2.88
N LYS A 280 -7.87 -7.34 -2.46
CA LYS A 280 -6.65 -7.87 -3.07
C LYS A 280 -6.20 -9.10 -2.28
N LYS A 281 -6.15 -10.25 -2.94
CA LYS A 281 -5.68 -11.51 -2.34
C LYS A 281 -4.16 -11.47 -2.21
N ILE A 282 -3.65 -11.86 -1.06
CA ILE A 282 -2.23 -12.15 -0.86
C ILE A 282 -1.97 -13.56 -1.37
N TYR A 283 -0.98 -13.70 -2.26
CA TYR A 283 -0.56 -14.99 -2.80
C TYR A 283 0.67 -15.53 -2.10
N ARG A 284 1.57 -14.67 -1.65
CA ARG A 284 2.76 -15.09 -0.91
C ARG A 284 3.23 -13.98 0.01
N ILE A 285 3.72 -14.38 1.18
CA ILE A 285 4.54 -13.58 2.06
C ILE A 285 5.82 -14.36 2.27
N ALA A 286 6.96 -13.75 1.99
CA ALA A 286 8.27 -14.39 2.15
C ALA A 286 9.35 -13.30 2.30
N THR A 287 10.55 -13.72 2.70
CA THR A 287 11.72 -12.84 2.84
C THR A 287 12.45 -12.72 1.51
N GLY A 288 12.63 -11.50 0.99
CA GLY A 288 13.20 -11.27 -0.35
C GLY A 288 14.66 -11.67 -0.50
N SER A 289 15.44 -11.65 0.58
CA SER A 289 16.84 -12.08 0.60
C SER A 289 17.00 -13.60 0.54
N ASP A 290 15.94 -14.37 0.79
CA ASP A 290 15.98 -15.83 0.65
C ASP A 290 16.14 -16.20 -0.84
N ALA A 291 17.13 -17.05 -1.13
CA ALA A 291 17.39 -17.59 -2.46
C ALA A 291 16.18 -18.37 -3.00
N LYS A 292 15.32 -18.90 -2.12
CA LYS A 292 14.10 -19.65 -2.46
C LYS A 292 12.83 -18.80 -2.50
N SER A 293 12.94 -17.48 -2.32
CA SER A 293 11.77 -16.60 -2.25
C SER A 293 10.89 -16.58 -3.50
N GLY A 294 11.46 -16.87 -4.66
CA GLY A 294 10.76 -17.04 -5.95
C GLY A 294 10.55 -18.49 -6.35
N THR A 295 11.08 -19.46 -5.61
CA THR A 295 10.98 -20.91 -5.87
C THR A 295 9.67 -21.46 -5.35
N THR A 296 9.11 -22.44 -6.05
CA THR A 296 7.96 -23.24 -5.65
C THR A 296 8.37 -24.71 -5.51
N GLU A 297 7.48 -25.56 -4.99
CA GLU A 297 7.72 -27.01 -4.88
C GLU A 297 7.95 -27.71 -6.22
N TYR A 298 7.55 -27.08 -7.33
CA TYR A 298 7.67 -27.61 -8.68
C TYR A 298 8.93 -27.13 -9.42
N ASP A 299 9.63 -26.14 -8.86
CA ASP A 299 10.85 -25.60 -9.47
C ASP A 299 12.06 -26.45 -9.05
N LEU A 300 12.86 -26.88 -10.03
CA LEU A 300 14.10 -27.64 -9.77
C LEU A 300 15.27 -26.77 -9.28
N THR A 301 15.19 -25.45 -9.49
CA THR A 301 16.27 -24.51 -9.19
C THR A 301 15.83 -23.44 -8.21
N GLU A 302 16.75 -23.04 -7.35
CA GLU A 302 16.56 -21.91 -6.45
C GLU A 302 16.57 -20.60 -7.25
N LYS A 303 15.54 -19.78 -7.04
CA LYS A 303 15.39 -18.48 -7.70
C LYS A 303 14.80 -17.47 -6.73
N PRO A 304 15.43 -16.29 -6.54
CA PRO A 304 14.88 -15.25 -5.70
C PRO A 304 13.72 -14.54 -6.40
N ILE A 305 12.85 -13.88 -5.64
CA ILE A 305 11.72 -13.11 -6.20
C ILE A 305 12.18 -11.94 -7.09
N THR A 306 13.42 -11.46 -6.88
CA THR A 306 14.00 -10.40 -7.68
C THR A 306 14.30 -10.93 -9.09
N PRO A 307 13.68 -10.36 -10.15
CA PRO A 307 13.92 -10.81 -11.51
C PRO A 307 15.37 -10.58 -11.95
N MET A 308 15.83 -11.32 -12.96
CA MET A 308 17.17 -11.09 -13.52
C MET A 308 17.37 -9.63 -13.93
N GLY A 309 18.48 -9.02 -13.48
CA GLY A 309 18.76 -7.60 -13.69
C GLY A 309 18.00 -6.64 -12.76
N GLY A 310 17.24 -7.18 -11.80
CA GLY A 310 16.45 -6.42 -10.82
C GLY A 310 15.09 -5.95 -11.34
N PHE A 311 14.23 -5.49 -10.44
CA PHE A 311 12.98 -4.86 -10.84
C PHE A 311 13.26 -3.50 -11.53
N PRO A 312 12.77 -3.26 -12.76
CA PRO A 312 13.12 -2.05 -13.51
C PRO A 312 12.71 -0.78 -12.76
N HIS A 313 13.61 0.17 -12.61
CA HIS A 313 13.42 1.42 -11.83
C HIS A 313 13.12 1.23 -10.34
N TYR A 314 13.28 0.02 -9.79
CA TYR A 314 13.21 -0.25 -8.37
C TYR A 314 14.57 -0.71 -7.84
N GLY A 315 15.04 -1.87 -8.29
CA GLY A 315 16.24 -2.55 -7.79
C GLY A 315 15.93 -3.96 -7.32
N VAL A 316 16.75 -4.44 -6.38
CA VAL A 316 16.62 -5.75 -5.73
C VAL A 316 15.67 -5.62 -4.53
N VAL A 317 14.82 -6.63 -4.32
CA VAL A 317 14.02 -6.80 -3.10
C VAL A 317 14.81 -7.67 -2.14
N ASN A 318 15.18 -7.15 -0.98
CA ASN A 318 15.97 -7.88 0.03
C ASN A 318 15.15 -8.15 1.31
N ASP A 319 14.21 -7.28 1.65
CA ASP A 319 13.38 -7.47 2.83
C ASP A 319 12.18 -8.38 2.55
N ASP A 320 11.41 -8.67 3.60
CA ASP A 320 10.08 -9.27 3.49
C ASP A 320 9.25 -8.60 2.40
N PHE A 321 8.48 -9.37 1.65
CA PHE A 321 7.58 -8.85 0.62
C PHE A 321 6.22 -9.51 0.70
N VAL A 322 5.24 -8.79 0.16
CA VAL A 322 3.89 -9.29 -0.09
C VAL A 322 3.67 -9.35 -1.59
N MET A 323 3.33 -10.52 -2.09
CA MET A 323 2.87 -10.72 -3.47
C MET A 323 1.35 -10.69 -3.51
N ILE A 324 0.79 -9.71 -4.21
CA ILE A 324 -0.66 -9.53 -4.31
C ILE A 324 -1.17 -9.91 -5.69
N LYS A 325 -2.42 -10.38 -5.75
CA LYS A 325 -3.14 -10.60 -6.99
C LYS A 325 -3.33 -9.29 -7.77
N GLY A 326 -2.95 -9.31 -9.04
CA GLY A 326 -3.16 -8.23 -10.00
C GLY A 326 -2.26 -7.02 -9.77
N CYS A 327 -2.72 -5.86 -10.26
CA CYS A 327 -2.05 -4.58 -10.11
C CYS A 327 -2.51 -3.82 -8.86
N CYS A 328 -1.75 -2.81 -8.47
CA CYS A 328 -2.15 -1.85 -7.44
C CYS A 328 -1.82 -0.40 -7.81
N ALA A 329 -2.54 0.56 -7.23
CA ALA A 329 -2.30 1.98 -7.43
C ALA A 329 -0.88 2.39 -7.05
N GLY A 330 -0.22 3.12 -7.95
CA GLY A 330 1.07 3.73 -7.67
C GLY A 330 2.12 3.48 -8.74
N SER A 331 3.10 4.40 -8.80
CA SER A 331 4.36 4.12 -9.48
C SER A 331 5.20 3.14 -8.65
N LYS A 332 6.22 2.54 -9.26
CA LYS A 332 7.29 1.86 -8.51
C LYS A 332 7.92 2.82 -7.48
N LYS A 333 8.49 2.27 -6.40
CA LYS A 333 9.04 3.00 -5.24
C LYS A 333 8.01 3.75 -4.38
N ARG A 334 6.72 3.70 -4.73
CA ARG A 334 5.69 4.39 -3.97
C ARG A 334 5.39 3.64 -2.68
N VAL A 335 5.32 4.37 -1.57
CA VAL A 335 4.78 3.84 -0.32
C VAL A 335 3.30 3.50 -0.49
N ILE A 336 2.96 2.28 -0.14
CA ILE A 336 1.63 1.69 -0.15
C ILE A 336 1.27 1.36 1.28
N THR A 337 0.05 1.69 1.67
CA THR A 337 -0.50 1.23 2.95
C THR A 337 -1.40 0.03 2.70
N LEU A 338 -1.05 -1.10 3.29
CA LEU A 338 -1.83 -2.33 3.31
C LEU A 338 -2.72 -2.27 4.55
N ARG A 339 -3.99 -2.62 4.42
CA ARG A 339 -4.95 -2.65 5.54
C ARG A 339 -5.71 -3.96 5.48
N LYS A 340 -6.00 -4.57 6.63
CA LYS A 340 -6.97 -5.66 6.71
C LYS A 340 -8.32 -5.19 6.13
N SER A 341 -9.08 -6.12 5.55
CA SER A 341 -10.36 -5.79 4.92
C SER A 341 -11.34 -5.18 5.93
N LEU A 342 -12.19 -4.26 5.46
CA LEU A 342 -13.29 -3.72 6.28
C LEU A 342 -14.48 -4.68 6.37
N THR A 343 -14.55 -5.66 5.48
CA THR A 343 -15.69 -6.57 5.35
C THR A 343 -15.23 -8.00 5.52
N VAL A 344 -16.03 -8.81 6.22
CA VAL A 344 -15.83 -10.26 6.25
C VAL A 344 -16.11 -10.82 4.87
N HIS A 345 -15.18 -11.62 4.34
CA HIS A 345 -15.32 -12.22 3.02
C HIS A 345 -15.83 -13.65 3.13
N THR A 346 -16.95 -13.93 2.46
CA THR A 346 -17.57 -15.27 2.42
C THR A 346 -17.55 -15.90 1.03
N LYS A 347 -17.14 -15.15 0.01
CA LYS A 347 -17.09 -15.64 -1.38
C LYS A 347 -16.01 -16.71 -1.51
N ARG A 348 -16.30 -17.79 -2.25
CA ARG A 348 -15.33 -18.85 -2.55
C ARG A 348 -14.01 -18.32 -3.09
N SER A 349 -14.06 -17.34 -4.01
CA SER A 349 -12.85 -16.71 -4.57
C SER A 349 -11.99 -15.96 -3.55
N ALA A 350 -12.57 -15.56 -2.42
CA ALA A 350 -11.87 -14.87 -1.34
C ALA A 350 -11.31 -15.85 -0.31
N LEU A 351 -11.99 -16.99 -0.06
CA LEU A 351 -11.58 -18.03 0.87
C LEU A 351 -10.70 -19.12 0.23
N GLU A 352 -10.52 -19.07 -1.09
CA GLU A 352 -9.72 -20.02 -1.85
C GLU A 352 -8.26 -20.05 -1.37
N LYS A 353 -7.74 -21.25 -1.06
CA LYS A 353 -6.32 -21.45 -0.79
C LYS A 353 -5.53 -21.41 -2.10
N VAL A 354 -4.38 -20.75 -2.10
CA VAL A 354 -3.61 -20.53 -3.34
C VAL A 354 -2.38 -21.43 -3.35
N SER A 355 -2.39 -22.43 -4.25
CA SER A 355 -1.21 -23.22 -4.59
C SER A 355 -0.51 -22.63 -5.80
N ILE A 356 0.71 -22.11 -5.62
CA ILE A 356 1.50 -21.49 -6.68
C ILE A 356 2.44 -22.54 -7.27
N LYS A 357 2.35 -22.72 -8.59
CA LYS A 357 3.17 -23.67 -9.35
C LYS A 357 4.42 -23.05 -9.96
N PHE A 358 4.37 -21.77 -10.28
CA PHE A 358 5.50 -21.08 -10.89
C PHE A 358 5.44 -19.59 -10.59
N ILE A 359 6.59 -19.00 -10.33
CA ILE A 359 6.78 -17.55 -10.28
C ILE A 359 7.82 -17.17 -11.32
N ASP A 360 7.49 -16.20 -12.18
CA ASP A 360 8.37 -15.75 -13.24
C ASP A 360 9.45 -14.77 -12.73
N THR A 361 10.70 -15.21 -12.72
CA THR A 361 11.89 -14.43 -12.33
C THR A 361 12.71 -13.96 -13.53
N SER A 362 12.19 -14.14 -14.76
CA SER A 362 12.84 -13.65 -15.97
C SER A 362 13.03 -12.13 -15.98
N SER A 363 14.01 -11.63 -16.74
CA SER A 363 14.24 -10.18 -16.86
C SER A 363 12.97 -9.45 -17.32
N LYS A 364 12.62 -8.40 -16.57
CA LYS A 364 11.53 -7.47 -16.89
C LYS A 364 12.02 -6.21 -17.61
N PHE A 365 13.33 -6.13 -17.88
CA PHE A 365 13.95 -5.09 -18.67
C PHE A 365 14.22 -5.65 -20.08
N GLY A 366 13.23 -5.51 -20.96
CA GLY A 366 13.18 -6.19 -22.26
C GLY A 366 12.34 -7.47 -22.21
N HIS A 367 12.65 -8.42 -23.08
CA HIS A 367 11.98 -9.72 -23.18
C HIS A 367 12.88 -10.83 -22.61
N GLY A 368 12.82 -11.07 -21.31
CA GLY A 368 13.60 -12.12 -20.64
C GLY A 368 13.13 -13.52 -21.03
N ARG A 369 14.07 -14.39 -21.44
CA ARG A 369 13.80 -15.79 -21.76
C ARG A 369 14.23 -16.77 -20.66
N PHE A 370 15.24 -16.40 -19.87
CA PHE A 370 15.81 -17.23 -18.80
C PHE A 370 15.26 -16.81 -17.44
N GLN A 371 15.08 -17.77 -16.54
CA GLN A 371 14.64 -17.56 -15.15
C GLN A 371 15.81 -17.26 -14.22
N THR A 372 16.97 -17.86 -14.48
CA THR A 372 18.18 -17.66 -13.66
C THR A 372 19.39 -17.29 -14.52
N ALA A 373 20.40 -16.69 -13.88
CA ALA A 373 21.67 -16.39 -14.53
C ALA A 373 22.43 -17.67 -14.92
N ALA A 374 22.30 -18.73 -14.11
CA ALA A 374 22.88 -20.04 -14.40
C ALA A 374 22.29 -20.67 -15.66
N GLU A 375 20.95 -20.64 -15.80
CA GLU A 375 20.26 -21.10 -17.01
C GLU A 375 20.73 -20.33 -18.26
N LYS A 376 20.86 -19.01 -18.16
CA LYS A 376 21.38 -18.17 -19.25
C LYS A 376 22.82 -18.55 -19.61
N HIS A 377 23.69 -18.75 -18.62
CA HIS A 377 25.08 -19.12 -18.84
C HIS A 377 25.19 -20.50 -19.49
N GLN A 378 24.43 -21.48 -19.00
CA GLN A 378 24.38 -22.82 -19.59
C GLN A 378 23.90 -22.80 -21.05
N PHE A 379 22.90 -21.97 -21.37
CA PHE A 379 22.42 -21.82 -22.73
C PHE A 379 23.40 -21.11 -23.66
N MET A 380 24.06 -20.04 -23.18
CA MET A 380 24.96 -19.22 -24.00
C MET A 380 26.36 -19.80 -24.16
N GLY A 381 26.79 -20.69 -23.26
CA GLY A 381 28.15 -21.22 -23.22
C GLY A 381 29.18 -20.15 -22.88
N THR A 382 30.46 -20.45 -23.15
CA THR A 382 31.59 -19.54 -22.93
C THR A 382 31.51 -18.36 -23.90
N LEU A 383 31.37 -17.14 -23.36
CA LEU A 383 31.38 -15.93 -24.18
C LEU A 383 32.79 -15.32 -24.20
N LYS A 384 33.05 -14.42 -25.16
CA LYS A 384 34.34 -13.72 -25.29
C LYS A 384 34.83 -12.99 -24.01
N LYS A 385 33.91 -12.56 -23.16
CA LYS A 385 34.22 -11.88 -21.89
C LYS A 385 34.60 -12.84 -20.74
N ASP A 386 34.36 -14.13 -20.93
CA ASP A 386 34.62 -15.18 -19.96
C ASP A 386 35.95 -15.92 -20.29
N ILE A 387 36.59 -15.55 -21.42
CA ILE A 387 37.98 -15.84 -21.81
C ILE A 387 38.80 -14.60 -21.47
#